data_AF-A0A8S9PBH1-F1
#
_entry.id   AF-A0A8S9PBH1-F1
#
_cell.length_a   1.000
_cell.length_b   1.000
_cell.length_c   1.000
_cell.angle_alpha   90.00
_cell.angle_beta   90.00
_cell.angle_gamma   90.00
#
_symmetry.space_group_name_H-M   'P 1'
#
loop_
_entity.id
_entity.type
_entity.pdbx_description
1 polymer ?
#
loop_
_entity_poly.entity_id
_entity_poly.type
_entity_poly.pdbx_seq_one_letter_code
_entity_poly.pdbx_strand_id
1 'polypeptide(L)'
;MKLCSVSFISSLIGLQLLPLFTIVNGQQATDSCNSTLPLKDLAFDSSHQCVEVWRVQNYILRYARTVENTWSFILSAPDSSAYIGIGFSTTGQMVGSSAVVGWITSDSRSGSAKQYLLGGKSPGEVIPDQGDLKIINGSLKIESVSSRLYLSFQLTAELPRERLLYARGPAEFFPSSPDFRLREHQFMTTTTISYNTGNLSFYFKISACLNY
;
A
#
# COMPACT_ATOMS: atom_id res chain seq x y z
N MET A 1 7.32 -66.48 5.98
CA MET A 1 7.18 -67.43 4.86
C MET A 1 7.14 -66.64 3.56
N LYS A 2 8.02 -66.98 2.61
CA LYS A 2 7.94 -66.54 1.21
C LYS A 2 6.64 -67.06 0.60
N LEU A 3 6.06 -66.28 -0.33
CA LEU A 3 5.66 -66.78 -1.65
C LEU A 3 5.52 -65.58 -2.60
N CYS A 4 6.37 -65.58 -3.63
CA CYS A 4 6.27 -64.74 -4.81
C CYS A 4 5.11 -65.21 -5.69
N SER A 5 4.53 -64.31 -6.50
CA SER A 5 3.94 -64.70 -7.78
C SER A 5 4.12 -63.60 -8.83
N VAL A 6 4.25 -64.05 -10.08
CA VAL A 6 4.92 -63.40 -11.22
C VAL A 6 3.92 -62.73 -12.18
N SER A 7 4.36 -61.59 -12.71
CA SER A 7 4.02 -60.82 -13.94
C SER A 7 2.82 -61.16 -14.82
N PHE A 8 2.19 -60.11 -15.37
CA PHE A 8 2.03 -59.94 -16.82
C PHE A 8 2.18 -58.46 -17.22
N ILE A 9 2.97 -58.24 -18.27
CA ILE A 9 3.29 -56.94 -18.87
C ILE A 9 2.28 -56.72 -20.00
N SER A 10 1.60 -55.57 -20.03
CA SER A 10 0.94 -55.09 -21.24
C SER A 10 1.13 -53.58 -21.36
N SER A 11 2.07 -53.20 -22.23
CA SER A 11 2.30 -51.83 -22.67
C SER A 11 1.04 -51.25 -23.30
N LEU A 12 0.58 -50.10 -22.81
CA LEU A 12 -0.24 -49.17 -23.57
C LEU A 12 0.51 -47.83 -23.60
N ILE A 13 1.19 -47.56 -24.71
CA ILE A 13 1.81 -46.26 -24.99
C ILE A 13 0.68 -45.31 -25.37
N GLY A 14 0.16 -44.59 -24.39
CA GLY A 14 -0.71 -43.44 -24.61
C GLY A 14 0.15 -42.26 -25.07
N LEU A 15 -0.05 -41.82 -26.32
CA LEU A 15 0.56 -40.62 -26.86
C LEU A 15 -0.03 -39.39 -26.14
N GLN A 16 0.57 -38.97 -25.03
CA GLN A 16 0.18 -37.75 -24.32
C GLN A 16 0.68 -36.54 -25.10
N LEU A 17 -0.22 -35.89 -25.84
CA LEU A 17 -0.03 -34.51 -26.28
C LEU A 17 0.00 -33.60 -25.04
N LEU A 18 1.20 -33.24 -24.59
CA LEU A 18 1.42 -32.13 -23.67
C LEU A 18 1.10 -30.83 -24.41
N PRO A 19 0.10 -30.04 -23.97
CA PRO A 19 -0.02 -28.67 -24.45
C PRO A 19 1.22 -27.90 -23.97
N LEU A 20 2.01 -27.38 -24.91
CA LEU A 20 2.96 -26.31 -24.62
C LEU A 20 2.13 -25.10 -24.19
N PHE A 21 1.88 -24.98 -22.89
CA PHE A 21 1.58 -23.67 -22.33
C PHE A 21 2.86 -22.87 -22.42
N THR A 22 2.93 -21.97 -23.39
CA THR A 22 3.88 -20.87 -23.34
C THR A 22 3.54 -20.06 -22.10
N ILE A 23 4.34 -20.23 -21.05
CA ILE A 23 4.31 -19.34 -19.90
C ILE A 23 4.79 -18.00 -20.46
N VAL A 24 3.85 -17.12 -20.81
CA VAL A 24 4.16 -15.72 -21.01
C VAL A 24 4.58 -15.22 -19.63
N ASN A 25 5.89 -15.15 -19.38
CA ASN A 25 6.43 -14.29 -18.35
C ASN A 25 6.07 -12.87 -18.77
N GLY A 26 4.84 -12.45 -18.48
CA GLY A 26 4.54 -11.05 -18.34
C GLY A 26 5.41 -10.57 -17.20
N GLN A 27 6.55 -9.96 -17.52
CA GLN A 27 7.31 -9.20 -16.55
C GLN A 27 6.37 -8.12 -16.02
N GLN A 28 5.65 -8.42 -14.94
CA GLN A 28 5.09 -7.39 -14.09
C GLN A 28 6.28 -6.55 -13.66
N ALA A 29 6.33 -5.32 -14.16
CA ALA A 29 7.32 -4.36 -13.70
C ALA A 29 7.08 -4.13 -12.21
N THR A 30 7.83 -4.84 -11.37
CA THR A 30 7.89 -4.59 -9.94
C THR A 30 8.50 -3.21 -9.77
N ASP A 31 7.66 -2.23 -9.43
CA ASP A 31 8.14 -0.89 -9.12
C ASP A 31 9.13 -0.96 -7.95
N SER A 32 10.16 -0.14 -8.04
CA SER A 32 11.27 -0.04 -7.11
C SER A 32 11.75 1.42 -7.09
N CYS A 33 12.63 1.77 -6.16
CA CYS A 33 13.24 3.10 -6.20
C CYS A 33 14.12 3.37 -7.44
N ASN A 34 14.41 2.34 -8.24
CA ASN A 34 15.20 2.44 -9.45
C ASN A 34 14.34 2.47 -10.73
N SER A 35 13.03 2.29 -10.65
CA SER A 35 12.14 2.35 -11.82
C SER A 35 11.54 3.73 -12.04
N THR A 36 11.35 4.06 -13.31
CA THR A 36 10.62 5.26 -13.73
C THR A 36 9.16 5.18 -13.27
N LEU A 37 8.67 6.24 -12.64
CA LEU A 37 7.26 6.35 -12.25
C LEU A 37 6.35 6.29 -13.50
N PRO A 38 5.37 5.37 -13.55
CA PRO A 38 4.50 5.22 -14.72
C PRO A 38 3.35 6.24 -14.76
N LEU A 39 3.41 7.31 -13.96
CA LEU A 39 2.36 8.32 -13.83
C LEU A 39 2.62 9.45 -14.82
N LYS A 40 1.69 9.68 -15.75
CA LYS A 40 1.85 10.63 -16.85
C LYS A 40 1.56 12.09 -16.48
N ASP A 41 0.93 12.32 -15.32
CA ASP A 41 0.16 13.55 -15.08
C ASP A 41 0.44 14.23 -13.74
N LEU A 42 1.60 13.97 -13.16
CA LEU A 42 1.95 14.56 -11.88
C LEU A 42 2.99 15.65 -12.12
N ALA A 43 2.62 16.88 -11.78
CA ALA A 43 3.47 18.06 -11.53
C ALA A 43 4.45 17.83 -10.36
N PHE A 44 4.93 16.61 -10.24
CA PHE A 44 5.86 16.10 -9.26
C PHE A 44 7.18 16.08 -10.02
N ASP A 45 7.90 17.20 -9.91
CA ASP A 45 9.23 17.39 -10.49
C ASP A 45 10.17 16.24 -10.09
N SER A 46 10.88 15.70 -11.07
CA SER A 46 11.75 14.52 -11.10
C SER A 46 12.77 14.29 -9.96
N SER A 47 12.86 15.13 -8.92
CA SER A 47 13.81 15.05 -7.81
C SER A 47 13.24 14.45 -6.50
N HIS A 48 12.51 13.33 -6.59
CA HIS A 48 11.94 12.68 -5.40
C HIS A 48 12.96 11.79 -4.69
N GLN A 49 12.99 11.90 -3.36
CA GLN A 49 13.53 10.84 -2.52
C GLN A 49 12.63 9.60 -2.66
N CYS A 50 13.22 8.41 -2.60
CA CYS A 50 12.50 7.16 -2.66
C CYS A 50 12.99 6.18 -1.61
N VAL A 51 12.03 5.57 -0.90
CA VAL A 51 12.32 4.64 0.18
C VAL A 51 11.33 3.46 0.19
N GLU A 52 11.86 2.26 0.41
CA GLU A 52 11.06 1.03 0.60
C GLU A 52 10.56 0.95 2.05
N VAL A 53 9.43 1.60 2.32
CA VAL A 53 8.91 1.78 3.68
C VAL A 53 8.31 0.52 4.29
N TRP A 54 7.93 -0.47 3.48
CA TRP A 54 7.42 -1.75 3.98
C TRP A 54 7.70 -2.89 3.00
N ARG A 55 8.92 -3.42 3.07
CA ARG A 55 9.41 -4.44 2.12
C ARG A 55 8.51 -5.66 2.00
N VAL A 56 8.08 -6.25 3.12
CA VAL A 56 7.25 -7.47 3.11
C VAL A 56 5.88 -7.27 2.46
N GLN A 57 5.38 -6.04 2.39
CA GLN A 57 4.13 -5.70 1.71
C GLN A 57 4.36 -4.93 0.39
N ASN A 58 5.62 -4.74 -0.02
CA ASN A 58 6.05 -3.97 -1.19
C ASN A 58 5.54 -2.51 -1.23
N TYR A 59 5.51 -1.83 -0.08
CA TYR A 59 5.21 -0.40 -0.05
C TYR A 59 6.45 0.42 -0.33
N ILE A 60 6.32 1.38 -1.23
CA ILE A 60 7.34 2.36 -1.59
C ILE A 60 6.76 3.74 -1.41
N LEU A 61 7.45 4.57 -0.64
CA LEU A 61 7.14 5.98 -0.48
C LEU A 61 8.14 6.80 -1.29
N ARG A 62 7.62 7.66 -2.16
CA ARG A 62 8.37 8.71 -2.80
C ARG A 62 7.90 10.05 -2.27
N TYR A 63 8.84 10.95 -2.02
CA TYR A 63 8.50 12.26 -1.51
C TYR A 63 9.51 13.33 -1.95
N ALA A 64 9.04 14.56 -2.02
CA ALA A 64 9.87 15.73 -2.27
C ALA A 64 9.31 16.93 -1.51
N ARG A 65 10.20 17.81 -1.08
CA ARG A 65 9.81 19.16 -0.67
C ARG A 65 9.84 20.03 -1.92
N THR A 66 8.70 20.64 -2.24
CA THR A 66 8.56 21.59 -3.34
C THR A 66 8.65 23.02 -2.79
N VAL A 67 8.06 24.00 -3.48
CA VAL A 67 8.06 25.40 -3.05
C VAL A 67 7.25 25.63 -1.75
N GLU A 68 7.59 26.66 -0.99
CA GLU A 68 6.78 27.18 0.13
C GLU A 68 6.36 26.14 1.21
N ASN A 69 7.26 25.23 1.60
CA ASN A 69 6.97 24.19 2.60
C ASN A 69 5.85 23.22 2.17
N THR A 70 5.64 23.09 0.86
CA THR A 70 4.78 22.05 0.31
C THR A 70 5.56 20.76 0.16
N TRP A 71 4.94 19.67 0.57
CA TRP A 71 5.49 18.32 0.50
C TRP A 71 4.61 17.45 -0.36
N SER A 72 5.25 16.86 -1.36
CA SER A 72 4.67 15.94 -2.31
C SER A 72 4.92 14.51 -1.84
N PHE A 73 3.87 13.69 -1.79
CA PHE A 73 3.96 12.29 -1.41
C PHE A 73 3.32 11.40 -2.48
N ILE A 74 3.97 10.27 -2.76
CA ILE A 74 3.43 9.17 -3.55
C ILE A 74 3.70 7.87 -2.77
N LEU A 75 2.66 7.33 -2.15
CA LEU A 75 2.68 5.98 -1.59
C LEU A 75 2.25 5.00 -2.65
N SER A 76 3.00 3.92 -2.81
CA SER A 76 2.70 2.94 -3.84
C SER A 76 2.85 1.52 -3.33
N ALA A 77 1.90 0.66 -3.70
CA ALA A 77 1.73 -0.68 -3.15
C ALA A 77 0.97 -1.59 -4.14
N PRO A 78 1.18 -2.92 -4.09
CA PRO A 78 0.45 -3.86 -4.95
C PRO A 78 -1.07 -3.66 -4.87
N ASP A 79 -1.72 -3.65 -6.03
CA ASP A 79 -3.17 -3.60 -6.10
C ASP A 79 -3.74 -4.97 -5.70
N SER A 80 -4.33 -5.02 -4.51
CA SER A 80 -4.89 -6.23 -3.91
C SER A 80 -6.39 -6.07 -3.64
N SER A 81 -7.05 -5.19 -4.40
CA SER A 81 -8.45 -4.83 -4.18
C SER A 81 -8.75 -4.40 -2.74
N ALA A 82 -7.81 -3.70 -2.10
CA ALA A 82 -7.92 -3.24 -0.73
C ALA A 82 -7.62 -1.75 -0.66
N TYR A 83 -8.14 -1.06 0.36
CA TYR A 83 -7.65 0.28 0.64
C TYR A 83 -6.19 0.22 1.12
N ILE A 84 -5.43 1.28 0.81
CA ILE A 84 -4.09 1.52 1.36
C ILE A 84 -4.07 2.84 2.10
N GLY A 85 -3.29 2.93 3.17
CA GLY A 85 -3.23 4.13 4.00
C GLY A 85 -1.81 4.50 4.41
N ILE A 86 -1.60 5.81 4.58
CA ILE A 86 -0.43 6.40 5.23
C ILE A 86 -0.91 7.34 6.35
N GLY A 87 -0.42 7.10 7.56
CA GLY A 87 -0.67 7.92 8.74
C GLY A 87 0.55 8.73 9.14
N PHE A 88 0.31 9.91 9.70
CA PHE A 88 1.31 10.86 10.18
C PHE A 88 1.13 11.04 11.69
N SER A 89 2.04 10.44 12.44
CA SER A 89 1.94 10.31 13.90
C SER A 89 3.02 11.09 14.63
N THR A 90 2.66 11.69 15.76
CA THR A 90 3.65 12.25 16.68
C THR A 90 4.30 11.16 17.53
N THR A 91 3.59 10.08 17.84
CA THR A 91 4.03 9.03 18.79
C THR A 91 4.38 7.71 18.10
N GLY A 92 4.09 7.57 16.81
CA GLY A 92 4.15 6.29 16.11
C GLY A 92 3.01 5.34 16.48
N GLN A 93 1.94 5.86 17.10
CA GLN A 93 0.72 5.13 17.40
C GLN A 93 -0.42 5.60 16.50
N MET A 94 -1.36 4.70 16.21
CA MET A 94 -2.57 5.02 15.45
C MET A 94 -3.37 6.15 16.11
N VAL A 95 -3.71 5.98 17.39
CA VAL A 95 -4.56 6.91 18.14
C VAL A 95 -3.89 8.29 18.24
N GLY A 96 -4.64 9.33 17.87
CA GLY A 96 -4.18 10.72 17.84
C GLY A 96 -3.40 11.11 16.58
N SER A 97 -3.38 10.25 15.55
CA SER A 97 -2.75 10.56 14.27
C SER A 97 -3.76 11.00 13.23
N SER A 98 -3.25 11.55 12.13
CA SER A 98 -4.03 11.84 10.93
C SER A 98 -3.53 10.97 9.78
N ALA A 99 -4.41 10.51 8.91
CA ALA A 99 -4.05 9.62 7.82
C ALA A 99 -4.68 10.05 6.50
N VAL A 100 -4.05 9.62 5.41
CA VAL A 100 -4.60 9.65 4.06
C VAL A 100 -4.81 8.20 3.63
N VAL A 101 -6.03 7.88 3.21
CA VAL A 101 -6.41 6.54 2.79
C VAL A 101 -7.04 6.60 1.42
N GLY A 102 -6.63 5.70 0.53
CA GLY A 102 -7.15 5.61 -0.83
C GLY A 102 -7.52 4.19 -1.20
N TRP A 103 -8.52 4.07 -2.08
CA TRP A 103 -9.02 2.81 -2.61
C TRP A 103 -9.55 2.99 -4.03
N ILE A 104 -9.60 1.89 -4.77
CA ILE A 104 -10.26 1.82 -6.08
C ILE A 104 -11.24 0.67 -6.01
N THR A 105 -12.51 0.97 -6.25
CA THR A 105 -13.57 -0.04 -6.26
C THR A 105 -13.65 -0.68 -7.65
N SER A 106 -14.03 -1.95 -7.70
CA SER A 106 -14.12 -2.70 -8.97
C SER A 106 -15.21 -2.15 -9.92
N ASP A 107 -16.20 -1.45 -9.38
CA ASP A 107 -17.30 -0.81 -10.12
C ASP A 107 -16.97 0.60 -10.64
N SER A 108 -15.88 1.23 -10.15
CA SER A 108 -15.50 2.57 -10.55
C SER A 108 -14.16 2.57 -11.30
N ARG A 109 -14.11 3.33 -12.40
CA ARG A 109 -12.84 3.61 -13.10
C ARG A 109 -12.00 4.66 -12.37
N SER A 110 -12.55 5.29 -11.32
CA SER A 110 -11.95 6.43 -10.63
C SER A 110 -11.77 6.09 -9.16
N GLY A 111 -10.53 6.11 -8.70
CA GLY A 111 -10.20 5.91 -7.30
C GLY A 111 -10.72 7.02 -6.39
N SER A 112 -10.94 6.67 -5.13
CA SER A 112 -11.33 7.61 -4.08
C SER A 112 -10.26 7.64 -3.01
N ALA A 113 -9.99 8.82 -2.46
CA ALA A 113 -9.10 8.97 -1.32
C ALA A 113 -9.59 10.08 -0.39
N LYS A 114 -9.36 9.91 0.91
CA LYS A 114 -9.80 10.82 1.97
C LYS A 114 -8.76 10.96 3.06
N GLN A 115 -8.80 12.09 3.76
CA GLN A 115 -8.13 12.24 5.04
C GLN A 115 -8.99 11.60 6.15
N TYR A 116 -8.35 11.08 7.19
CA TYR A 116 -9.00 10.53 8.37
C TYR A 116 -8.32 11.01 9.65
N LEU A 117 -9.12 11.34 10.67
CA LEU A 117 -8.67 11.44 12.04
C LEU A 117 -8.69 10.04 12.67
N LEU A 118 -7.57 9.58 13.19
CA LEU A 118 -7.45 8.31 13.89
C LEU A 118 -7.66 8.53 15.40
N GLY A 119 -8.89 8.82 15.81
CA GLY A 119 -9.24 9.16 17.19
C GLY A 119 -9.24 7.97 18.15
N GLY A 120 -9.35 6.75 17.63
CA GLY A 120 -9.40 5.51 18.40
C GLY A 120 -9.12 4.29 17.53
N LYS A 121 -9.34 3.09 18.08
CA LYS A 121 -9.12 1.82 17.35
C LYS A 121 -10.40 1.24 16.76
N SER A 122 -11.56 1.69 17.23
CA SER A 122 -12.84 1.24 16.70
C SER A 122 -13.19 2.01 15.42
N PRO A 123 -13.90 1.39 14.44
CA PRO A 123 -14.27 2.05 13.20
C PRO A 123 -15.03 3.38 13.38
N GLY A 124 -15.80 3.53 14.46
CA GLY A 124 -16.53 4.77 14.76
C GLY A 124 -15.65 5.93 15.24
N GLU A 125 -14.40 5.66 15.62
CA GLU A 125 -13.43 6.66 16.07
C GLU A 125 -12.39 6.97 14.99
N VAL A 126 -12.54 6.37 13.80
CA VAL A 126 -11.76 6.66 12.60
C VAL A 126 -12.62 7.51 11.69
N ILE A 127 -12.45 8.83 11.78
CA ILE A 127 -13.43 9.79 11.28
C ILE A 127 -12.97 10.32 9.91
N PRO A 128 -13.74 10.09 8.83
CA PRO A 128 -13.40 10.58 7.50
C PRO A 128 -13.48 12.10 7.43
N ASP A 129 -12.73 12.67 6.48
CA ASP A 129 -12.67 14.10 6.17
C ASP A 129 -12.28 14.99 7.37
N GLN A 130 -11.67 14.37 8.39
CA GLN A 130 -11.11 15.04 9.57
C GLN A 130 -9.61 14.72 9.71
N GLY A 131 -8.97 15.43 10.63
CA GLY A 131 -7.53 15.36 10.86
C GLY A 131 -6.90 16.74 10.78
N ASP A 132 -5.59 16.78 10.97
CA ASP A 132 -4.80 18.02 11.03
C ASP A 132 -3.77 18.14 9.90
N LEU A 133 -3.81 17.26 8.89
CA LEU A 133 -3.00 17.42 7.70
C LEU A 133 -3.61 18.52 6.83
N LYS A 134 -2.80 19.55 6.55
CA LYS A 134 -3.12 20.62 5.62
C LYS A 134 -2.92 20.15 4.18
N ILE A 135 -3.79 19.26 3.71
CA ILE A 135 -3.76 18.73 2.34
C ILE A 135 -4.13 19.83 1.35
N ILE A 136 -3.34 19.99 0.29
CA ILE A 136 -3.64 20.95 -0.78
C ILE A 136 -4.88 20.46 -1.55
N ASN A 137 -5.86 21.35 -1.71
CA ASN A 137 -7.11 21.00 -2.38
C ASN A 137 -6.87 20.47 -3.81
N GLY A 138 -7.55 19.40 -4.17
CA GLY A 138 -7.41 18.74 -5.48
C GLY A 138 -6.12 17.95 -5.68
N SER A 139 -5.18 17.93 -4.71
CA SER A 139 -3.93 17.16 -4.84
C SER A 139 -4.09 15.68 -4.52
N LEU A 140 -5.13 15.31 -3.77
CA LEU A 140 -5.35 13.95 -3.30
C LEU A 140 -5.94 13.07 -4.41
N LYS A 141 -5.18 12.06 -4.85
CA LYS A 141 -5.53 11.17 -5.96
C LYS A 141 -5.08 9.74 -5.68
N ILE A 142 -5.80 8.76 -6.21
CA ILE A 142 -5.33 7.37 -6.27
C ILE A 142 -5.58 6.78 -7.65
N GLU A 143 -4.57 6.08 -8.18
CA GLU A 143 -4.60 5.44 -9.50
C GLU A 143 -4.05 4.02 -9.43
N SER A 144 -4.63 3.09 -10.20
CA SER A 144 -4.05 1.76 -10.43
C SER A 144 -3.39 1.73 -11.79
N VAL A 145 -2.09 1.44 -11.81
CA VAL A 145 -1.30 1.29 -13.05
C VAL A 145 -0.50 0.01 -12.94
N SER A 146 -0.69 -0.89 -13.90
CA SER A 146 0.04 -2.16 -13.96
C SER A 146 -0.06 -2.99 -12.67
N SER A 147 -1.28 -3.17 -12.14
CA SER A 147 -1.55 -3.93 -10.90
C SER A 147 -0.93 -3.32 -9.64
N ARG A 148 -0.81 -1.98 -9.61
CA ARG A 148 -0.20 -1.27 -8.50
C ARG A 148 -0.90 0.05 -8.24
N LEU A 149 -1.22 0.29 -6.98
CA LEU A 149 -1.84 1.52 -6.52
C LEU A 149 -0.78 2.59 -6.29
N TYR A 150 -1.12 3.83 -6.66
CA TYR A 150 -0.36 5.03 -6.40
C TYR A 150 -1.28 6.04 -5.73
N LEU A 151 -1.15 6.19 -4.41
CA LEU A 151 -1.83 7.21 -3.61
C LEU A 151 -0.92 8.44 -3.55
N SER A 152 -1.33 9.52 -4.21
CA SER A 152 -0.58 10.77 -4.29
C SER A 152 -1.34 11.92 -3.62
N PHE A 153 -0.62 12.80 -2.95
CA PHE A 153 -1.16 14.00 -2.32
C PHE A 153 -0.05 15.01 -2.02
N GLN A 154 -0.45 16.25 -1.77
CA GLN A 154 0.43 17.29 -1.28
C GLN A 154 -0.08 17.84 0.05
N LEU A 155 0.83 18.22 0.95
CA LEU A 155 0.50 18.91 2.19
C LEU A 155 1.46 20.07 2.47
N THR A 156 1.00 21.05 3.25
CA THR A 156 1.84 22.17 3.70
C THR A 156 2.28 21.98 5.16
N ALA A 157 3.59 21.94 5.39
CA ALA A 157 4.19 21.86 6.72
C ALA A 157 5.66 22.28 6.69
N GLU A 158 6.16 22.96 7.73
CA GLU A 158 7.60 23.24 7.87
C GLU A 158 8.42 21.94 7.77
N LEU A 159 7.99 20.92 8.49
CA LEU A 159 8.44 19.54 8.37
C LEU A 159 7.23 18.61 8.63
N PRO A 160 6.95 17.61 7.78
CA PRO A 160 5.92 16.63 8.03
C PRO A 160 6.31 15.74 9.22
N ARG A 161 5.33 15.09 9.85
CA ARG A 161 5.61 14.14 10.94
C ARG A 161 6.41 12.96 10.42
N GLU A 162 7.53 12.68 11.08
CA GLU A 162 8.49 11.66 10.67
C GLU A 162 8.07 10.23 11.03
N ARG A 163 7.17 10.04 12.01
CA ARG A 163 6.66 8.70 12.35
C ARG A 163 5.46 8.39 11.47
N LEU A 164 5.69 7.52 10.49
CA LEU A 164 4.71 7.16 9.49
C LEU A 164 4.08 5.81 9.80
N LEU A 165 2.76 5.74 9.65
CA LEU A 165 1.98 4.52 9.79
C LEU A 165 1.62 4.05 8.38
N TYR A 166 1.64 2.75 8.13
CA TYR A 166 1.13 2.18 6.89
C TYR A 166 0.12 1.10 7.19
N ALA A 167 -0.93 1.02 6.38
CA ALA A 167 -1.98 0.05 6.56
C ALA A 167 -2.51 -0.45 5.22
N ARG A 168 -2.90 -1.73 5.20
CA ARG A 168 -3.67 -2.34 4.13
C ARG A 168 -4.99 -2.86 4.69
N GLY A 169 -6.09 -2.49 4.05
CA GLY A 169 -7.42 -2.97 4.37
C GLY A 169 -7.67 -4.42 4.00
N PRO A 170 -8.86 -4.94 4.35
CA PRO A 170 -9.33 -6.20 3.82
C PRO A 170 -9.74 -6.07 2.35
N ALA A 171 -9.39 -7.08 1.55
CA ALA A 171 -9.74 -7.11 0.13
C ALA A 171 -11.26 -7.10 -0.08
N GLU A 172 -11.72 -6.40 -1.12
CA GLU A 172 -13.13 -6.23 -1.51
C GLU A 172 -14.02 -5.50 -0.49
N PHE A 173 -13.43 -4.96 0.59
CA PHE A 173 -14.15 -4.17 1.58
C PHE A 173 -13.73 -2.70 1.50
N PHE A 174 -14.44 -1.96 0.66
CA PHE A 174 -14.16 -0.56 0.40
C PHE A 174 -15.06 0.37 1.22
N PRO A 175 -14.54 1.52 1.69
CA PRO A 175 -15.37 2.57 2.26
C PRO A 175 -16.37 3.09 1.23
N SER A 176 -17.62 3.28 1.64
CA SER A 176 -18.71 3.73 0.76
C SER A 176 -19.56 4.82 1.41
N SER A 177 -20.26 5.56 0.56
CA SER A 177 -21.22 6.59 0.99
C SER A 177 -22.34 5.99 1.84
N PRO A 178 -22.86 6.71 2.86
CA PRO A 178 -22.49 8.08 3.24
C PRO A 178 -21.32 8.19 4.22
N ASP A 179 -21.02 7.12 4.97
CA ASP A 179 -20.19 7.22 6.16
C ASP A 179 -18.70 7.03 5.90
N PHE A 180 -18.31 6.43 4.77
CA PHE A 180 -16.93 6.14 4.40
C PHE A 180 -16.09 5.50 5.51
N ARG A 181 -16.71 4.67 6.36
CA ARG A 181 -16.00 4.04 7.48
C ARG A 181 -14.98 3.04 6.98
N LEU A 182 -13.81 3.04 7.61
CA LEU A 182 -12.80 2.02 7.38
C LEU A 182 -13.12 0.77 8.20
N ARG A 183 -13.01 -0.39 7.55
CA ARG A 183 -12.82 -1.66 8.26
C ARG A 183 -11.44 -1.66 8.93
N GLU A 184 -11.24 -2.54 9.89
CA GLU A 184 -9.91 -2.76 10.47
C GLU A 184 -8.93 -3.26 9.40
N HIS A 185 -7.70 -2.74 9.43
CA HIS A 185 -6.65 -3.13 8.51
C HIS A 185 -6.21 -4.59 8.74
N GLN A 186 -5.95 -5.34 7.67
CA GLN A 186 -5.39 -6.69 7.78
C GLN A 186 -3.91 -6.66 8.15
N PHE A 187 -3.20 -5.67 7.63
CA PHE A 187 -1.78 -5.49 7.88
C PHE A 187 -1.53 -4.03 8.25
N MET A 188 -0.61 -3.82 9.20
CA MET A 188 -0.08 -2.49 9.49
C MET A 188 1.39 -2.54 9.88
N THR A 189 2.06 -1.40 9.76
CA THR A 189 3.40 -1.19 10.32
C THR A 189 3.62 0.29 10.64
N THR A 190 4.72 0.58 11.34
CA THR A 190 5.17 1.93 11.64
C THR A 190 6.65 2.08 11.31
N THR A 191 7.02 3.18 10.68
CA THR A 191 8.42 3.56 10.44
C THR A 191 8.69 4.96 10.96
N THR A 192 9.96 5.30 11.08
CA THR A 192 10.42 6.68 11.25
C THR A 192 11.30 7.04 10.07
N ILE A 193 11.04 8.17 9.42
CA ILE A 193 11.80 8.66 8.27
C ILE A 193 12.51 9.96 8.61
N SER A 194 13.79 10.07 8.24
CA SER A 194 14.49 11.35 8.16
C SER A 194 14.30 11.92 6.77
N TYR A 195 13.45 12.94 6.63
CA TYR A 195 13.15 13.50 5.30
C TYR A 195 14.37 14.08 4.58
N ASN A 196 15.35 14.59 5.34
CA ASN A 196 16.58 15.19 4.80
C ASN A 196 17.54 14.15 4.22
N THR A 197 17.58 12.94 4.80
CA THR A 197 18.56 11.90 4.41
C THR A 197 17.93 10.70 3.71
N GLY A 198 16.61 10.55 3.74
CA GLY A 198 15.93 9.35 3.26
C GLY A 198 16.14 8.12 4.15
N ASN A 199 16.74 8.26 5.33
CA ASN A 199 16.99 7.12 6.21
C ASN A 199 15.70 6.67 6.90
N LEU A 200 15.48 5.36 6.91
CA LEU A 200 14.38 4.72 7.61
C LEU A 200 14.86 4.01 8.89
N SER A 201 14.10 4.15 9.96
CA SER A 201 14.22 3.35 11.18
C SER A 201 12.94 2.56 11.40
N PHE A 202 13.09 1.26 11.68
CA PHE A 202 11.98 0.36 11.98
C PHE A 202 11.96 0.11 13.48
N TYR A 203 10.90 0.55 14.17
CA TYR A 203 10.65 0.10 15.52
C TYR A 203 10.04 -1.30 15.44
N PHE A 204 10.88 -2.33 15.54
CA PHE A 204 10.42 -3.71 15.77
C PHE A 204 9.74 -3.75 17.14
N LYS A 205 8.44 -3.48 17.20
CA LYS A 205 7.62 -3.99 18.29
C LYS A 205 7.21 -5.40 17.86
N ILE A 206 7.79 -6.42 18.50
CA ILE A 206 7.17 -7.74 18.56
C ILE A 206 5.86 -7.54 19.35
N SER A 207 4.81 -7.05 18.70
CA SER A 207 3.46 -7.37 19.12
C SER A 207 3.16 -8.70 18.49
N ALA A 208 3.58 -9.76 19.18
CA ALA A 208 2.91 -11.02 19.04
C ALA A 208 1.42 -10.71 19.18
N CYS A 209 0.64 -10.94 18.13
CA CYS A 209 -0.79 -11.19 18.28
C CYS A 209 -0.92 -12.51 19.04
N LEU A 210 -0.60 -12.48 20.32
CA LEU A 210 -1.13 -13.37 21.33
C LEU A 210 -2.02 -12.47 22.16
N ASN A 211 -3.33 -12.58 21.97
CA ASN A 211 -4.17 -13.16 22.99
C ASN A 211 -5.64 -13.22 22.56
N TYR A 212 -6.14 -14.46 22.58
CA TYR A 212 -7.50 -14.98 22.77
C TYR A 212 -8.62 -14.55 21.82
#